data_AF-A0A7C3DTS0-F1
#
_entry.id   AF-A0A7C3DTS0-F1
#
_cell.length_a   1.000
_cell.length_b   1.000
_cell.length_c   1.000
_cell.angle_alpha   90.00
_cell.angle_beta   90.00
_cell.angle_gamma   90.00
#
_symmetry.space_group_name_H-M   'P 1'
#
loop_
_entity.id
_entity.type
_entity.pdbx_description
1 polymer ?
#
loop_
_entity_poly.entity_id
_entity_poly.type
_entity_poly.pdbx_seq_one_letter_code
_entity_poly.pdbx_strand_id
1 'polypeptide(L)'
;MSLLRFYFAILPFTLILNSAICQEFALVPYPVKAEKLSKGFTITEATVIVSSKETWDYAQMLQNKISSHFGMTLTIKDESSRVKTNFIRVWFNSDTLPSSYRLESNPQYIEIYAGDRSGLFYGIITLCQLFPENPSDRNIPGIFIHDYPRFSWRGMHLDCSRHFFTTDEIRKYLDYMSLYKMNVFHWHLTDDQGWRPEIKKYPLLTQISSQRKETLIGRPSANNCFDGKPYGGFYSQEEMKEIVAYAAARHITVVPEIEMPGHALAALAAYPHLSCTGGPFETGTSWGVFDDVFCAGNDETFRFLEDILTEICEIFPGPYIHIGGDECPKVRWEKCPRCQQRMKDENLKDEHELQSYFIQRIEKFLNAKGKKIIGWDEILEGGLAPNAAVMSWRGTQGGKEAARMKHFVVMTPRHPCYFDHYQHSEKDKEPLAIGGYNPLEDVYAYEPVPEELNTVEASYILGAQGNVWTEYIPVFSHVEYMALPRMAALSEVLWSPATLRNYDNFLQRLRIQIKQLDKSGVNYRKGF
;
A
#
# COMPACT_ATOMS: atom_id res chain seq x y z
N MET A 1 -59.43 -4.99 46.13
CA MET A 1 -58.11 -5.16 45.46
C MET A 1 -58.34 -5.23 43.96
N SER A 2 -58.25 -4.10 43.26
CA SER A 2 -58.38 -4.03 41.81
C SER A 2 -57.20 -3.22 41.28
N LEU A 3 -56.40 -3.85 40.42
CA LEU A 3 -55.12 -3.36 39.90
C LEU A 3 -55.35 -2.41 38.73
N LEU A 4 -54.83 -1.19 38.85
CA LEU A 4 -54.63 -0.24 37.76
C LEU A 4 -53.48 -0.75 36.86
N ARG A 5 -53.73 -0.93 35.56
CA ARG A 5 -52.68 -1.08 34.53
C ARG A 5 -52.65 0.18 33.67
N PHE A 6 -51.60 0.98 33.84
CA PHE A 6 -51.21 2.04 32.92
C PHE A 6 -50.57 1.42 31.67
N TYR A 7 -51.11 1.70 30.49
CA TYR A 7 -50.41 1.51 29.22
C TYR A 7 -49.71 2.82 28.85
N PHE A 8 -48.39 2.86 28.93
CA PHE A 8 -47.58 3.88 28.26
C PHE A 8 -47.31 3.40 26.84
N ALA A 9 -47.90 4.08 25.86
CA ALA A 9 -47.52 3.95 24.46
C ALA A 9 -46.17 4.65 24.25
N ILE A 10 -45.11 3.87 24.04
CA ILE A 10 -43.82 4.39 23.60
C ILE A 10 -43.90 4.52 22.08
N LEU A 11 -43.99 5.76 21.58
CA LEU A 11 -43.74 6.08 20.17
C LEU A 11 -42.24 5.88 19.88
N PRO A 12 -41.83 5.13 18.84
CA PRO A 12 -40.44 5.13 18.40
C PRO A 12 -40.19 6.41 17.58
N PHE A 13 -39.49 7.38 18.17
CA PHE A 13 -39.02 8.57 17.46
C PHE A 13 -37.64 8.26 16.86
N THR A 14 -37.62 8.22 15.51
CA THR A 14 -36.52 8.57 14.59
C THR A 14 -35.16 7.86 14.74
N LEU A 15 -34.90 6.91 13.85
CA LEU A 15 -33.57 6.41 13.49
C LEU A 15 -33.38 6.34 11.95
N ILE A 16 -34.02 7.25 11.20
CA ILE A 16 -34.05 7.23 9.72
C ILE A 16 -33.27 8.41 9.08
N LEU A 17 -32.77 9.38 9.85
CA LEU A 17 -32.15 10.58 9.29
C LEU A 17 -30.68 10.45 8.85
N ASN A 18 -29.97 9.36 9.18
CA ASN A 18 -28.56 9.20 8.81
C ASN A 18 -28.31 8.59 7.42
N SER A 19 -29.29 7.90 6.82
CA SER A 19 -29.07 7.24 5.52
C SER A 19 -29.11 8.19 4.33
N ALA A 20 -29.89 9.29 4.40
CA ALA A 20 -30.04 10.23 3.30
C ALA A 20 -28.85 11.18 3.12
N ILE A 21 -28.16 11.56 4.19
CA ILE A 21 -27.00 12.48 4.14
C ILE A 21 -25.78 11.79 3.50
N CYS A 22 -25.62 10.48 3.73
CA CYS A 22 -24.49 9.70 3.23
C CYS A 22 -24.54 9.42 1.72
N GLN A 23 -25.67 9.72 1.07
CA GLN A 23 -25.89 9.46 -0.36
C GLN A 23 -25.39 10.62 -1.26
N GLU A 24 -25.19 11.82 -0.71
CA GLU A 24 -25.02 13.04 -1.53
C GLU A 24 -23.55 13.42 -1.80
N PHE A 25 -22.62 13.01 -0.93
CA PHE A 25 -21.18 13.27 -1.11
C PHE A 25 -20.49 11.95 -1.43
N ALA A 26 -20.14 11.75 -2.70
CA ALA A 26 -19.51 10.53 -3.23
C ALA A 26 -18.06 10.32 -2.78
N LEU A 27 -17.80 10.47 -1.48
CA LEU A 27 -16.49 10.41 -0.85
C LEU A 27 -16.09 8.95 -0.59
N VAL A 28 -14.89 8.58 -1.03
CA VAL A 28 -14.28 7.29 -0.73
C VAL A 28 -12.79 7.52 -0.42
N PRO A 29 -12.31 7.21 0.80
CA PRO A 29 -13.05 6.65 1.94
C PRO A 29 -14.04 7.65 2.58
N TYR A 30 -15.06 7.14 3.27
CA TYR A 30 -16.03 7.97 3.98
C TYR A 30 -15.41 8.66 5.23
N PRO A 31 -15.62 9.98 5.44
CA PRO A 31 -15.01 10.68 6.57
C PRO A 31 -15.53 10.22 7.93
N VAL A 32 -14.74 10.42 8.99
CA VAL A 32 -15.17 10.21 10.38
C VAL A 32 -16.42 11.03 10.70
N LYS A 33 -16.48 12.28 10.23
CA LYS A 33 -17.63 13.16 10.38
C LYS A 33 -17.84 13.99 9.12
N ALA A 34 -19.05 13.96 8.58
CA ALA A 34 -19.51 14.80 7.47
C ALA A 34 -20.93 15.32 7.76
N GLU A 35 -21.10 16.64 7.74
CA GLU A 35 -22.38 17.32 8.00
C GLU A 35 -22.74 18.22 6.82
N LYS A 36 -23.92 18.00 6.23
CA LYS A 36 -24.43 18.86 5.16
C LYS A 36 -24.78 20.25 5.70
N LEU A 37 -24.32 21.28 5.00
CA LEU A 37 -24.72 22.67 5.21
C LEU A 37 -25.75 23.08 4.15
N SER A 38 -26.52 24.14 4.44
CA SER A 38 -27.68 24.52 3.62
C SER A 38 -27.33 25.08 2.24
N LYS A 39 -26.13 25.67 2.07
CA LYS A 39 -25.65 26.26 0.81
C LYS A 39 -24.16 26.03 0.67
N GLY A 40 -23.72 25.79 -0.57
CA GLY A 40 -22.32 25.57 -0.93
C GLY A 40 -21.60 26.81 -1.45
N PHE A 41 -20.42 26.59 -2.03
CA PHE A 41 -19.53 27.60 -2.57
C PHE A 41 -19.43 27.50 -4.09
N THR A 42 -19.52 28.61 -4.82
CA THR A 42 -19.28 28.63 -6.27
C THR A 42 -17.89 29.20 -6.55
N ILE A 43 -17.02 28.40 -7.16
CA ILE A 43 -15.69 28.87 -7.58
C ILE A 43 -15.84 29.78 -8.81
N THR A 44 -15.23 30.96 -8.75
CA THR A 44 -15.25 31.98 -9.80
C THR A 44 -13.83 32.41 -10.15
N GLU A 45 -13.63 33.10 -11.27
CA GLU A 45 -12.31 33.68 -11.62
C GLU A 45 -11.85 34.74 -10.62
N ALA A 46 -12.77 35.34 -9.86
CA ALA A 46 -12.46 36.27 -8.78
C ALA A 46 -12.11 35.57 -7.46
N THR A 47 -12.33 34.25 -7.36
CA THR A 47 -11.97 33.47 -6.18
C THR A 47 -10.45 33.46 -6.03
N VAL A 48 -9.97 33.65 -4.79
CA VAL A 48 -8.55 33.61 -4.47
C VAL A 48 -8.22 32.46 -3.54
N ILE A 49 -7.03 31.88 -3.67
CA ILE A 49 -6.50 30.94 -2.68
C ILE A 49 -5.68 31.76 -1.67
N VAL A 50 -5.93 31.59 -0.38
CA VAL A 50 -5.23 32.29 0.71
C VAL A 50 -4.41 31.27 1.50
N SER A 51 -3.14 31.58 1.71
CA SER A 51 -2.20 30.67 2.36
C SER A 51 -1.07 31.43 3.04
N SER A 52 -0.42 30.80 4.02
CA SER A 52 0.79 31.32 4.67
C SER A 52 2.03 30.85 3.92
N LYS A 53 3.20 31.34 4.32
CA LYS A 53 4.48 30.89 3.76
C LYS A 53 4.70 29.39 3.96
N GLU A 54 4.22 28.84 5.08
CA GLU A 54 4.38 27.45 5.49
C GLU A 54 3.45 26.48 4.74
N THR A 55 2.35 26.97 4.15
CA THR A 55 1.37 26.16 3.40
C THR A 55 1.31 26.49 1.91
N TRP A 56 2.24 27.31 1.41
CA TRP A 56 2.23 27.83 0.04
C TRP A 56 2.27 26.72 -1.03
N ASP A 57 3.05 25.68 -0.78
CA ASP A 57 3.16 24.50 -1.63
C ASP A 57 1.81 23.75 -1.76
N TYR A 58 1.04 23.64 -0.67
CA TYR A 58 -0.32 23.08 -0.73
C TYR A 58 -1.30 24.00 -1.45
N ALA A 59 -1.14 25.33 -1.33
CA ALA A 59 -1.92 26.27 -2.12
C ALA A 59 -1.63 26.15 -3.62
N GLN A 60 -0.36 25.95 -4.01
CA GLN A 60 0.04 25.66 -5.40
C GLN A 60 -0.51 24.31 -5.87
N MET A 61 -0.46 23.28 -5.04
CA MET A 61 -1.06 21.98 -5.35
C MET A 61 -2.56 22.12 -5.62
N LEU A 62 -3.29 22.84 -4.76
CA LEU A 62 -4.72 23.07 -4.93
C LEU A 62 -5.01 23.92 -6.18
N GLN A 63 -4.23 24.97 -6.44
CA GLN A 63 -4.31 25.77 -7.66
C GLN A 63 -4.19 24.89 -8.91
N ASN A 64 -3.21 23.98 -8.93
CA ASN A 64 -3.00 23.05 -10.03
C ASN A 64 -4.19 22.10 -10.19
N LYS A 65 -4.74 21.55 -9.09
CA LYS A 65 -5.93 20.69 -9.15
C LYS A 65 -7.16 21.43 -9.70
N ILE A 66 -7.39 22.67 -9.26
CA ILE A 66 -8.45 23.53 -9.77
C ILE A 66 -8.23 23.84 -11.25
N SER A 67 -7.00 24.15 -11.65
CA SER A 67 -6.65 24.43 -13.06
C SER A 67 -6.87 23.23 -13.96
N SER A 68 -6.46 22.03 -13.52
CA SER A 68 -6.65 20.79 -14.28
C SER A 68 -8.14 20.42 -14.41
N HIS A 69 -8.95 20.65 -13.38
CA HIS A 69 -10.36 20.27 -13.40
C HIS A 69 -11.26 21.31 -14.07
N PHE A 70 -11.16 22.58 -13.68
CA PHE A 70 -12.06 23.66 -14.12
C PHE A 70 -11.50 24.52 -15.27
N GLY A 71 -10.25 24.30 -15.69
CA GLY A 71 -9.62 25.07 -16.76
C GLY A 71 -9.32 26.53 -16.38
N MET A 72 -9.17 26.84 -15.09
CA MET A 72 -8.90 28.20 -14.60
C MET A 72 -7.78 28.23 -13.57
N THR A 73 -6.97 29.29 -13.59
CA THR A 73 -5.89 29.47 -12.62
C THR A 73 -6.28 30.58 -11.64
N LEU A 74 -6.60 30.19 -10.40
CA LEU A 74 -6.91 31.16 -9.34
C LEU A 74 -5.65 31.86 -8.85
N THR A 75 -5.76 33.11 -8.40
CA THR A 75 -4.61 33.81 -7.78
C THR A 75 -4.37 33.32 -6.36
N ILE A 76 -3.11 33.02 -6.00
CA ILE A 76 -2.71 32.75 -4.62
C ILE A 76 -2.30 34.07 -3.96
N LYS A 77 -2.88 34.37 -2.80
CA LYS A 77 -2.61 35.56 -1.98
C LYS A 77 -2.05 35.15 -0.62
N ASP A 78 -1.18 35.99 -0.07
CA ASP A 78 -0.68 35.81 1.29
C ASP A 78 -1.73 36.23 2.34
N GLU A 79 -1.47 35.83 3.57
CA GLU A 79 -2.31 36.11 4.74
C GLU A 79 -2.62 37.58 5.02
N SER A 80 -1.71 38.47 4.63
CA SER A 80 -1.87 39.91 4.84
C SER A 80 -3.04 40.51 4.05
N SER A 81 -3.55 39.78 3.05
CA SER A 81 -4.54 40.26 2.07
C SER A 81 -5.97 40.50 2.61
N ARG A 82 -6.26 40.25 3.90
CA ARG A 82 -7.55 40.52 4.59
C ARG A 82 -8.82 40.19 3.76
N VAL A 83 -8.80 39.07 3.04
CA VAL A 83 -9.94 38.62 2.21
C VAL A 83 -11.04 38.09 3.14
N LYS A 84 -12.26 38.64 3.03
CA LYS A 84 -13.39 38.29 3.90
C LYS A 84 -14.37 37.28 3.30
N THR A 85 -14.48 37.23 1.98
CA THR A 85 -15.39 36.34 1.23
C THR A 85 -14.76 35.98 -0.11
N ASN A 86 -15.32 34.96 -0.77
CA ASN A 86 -14.87 34.43 -2.06
C ASN A 86 -13.42 33.94 -2.05
N PHE A 87 -13.06 33.11 -1.06
CA PHE A 87 -11.71 32.57 -0.94
C PHE A 87 -11.70 31.08 -0.62
N ILE A 88 -10.57 30.45 -0.93
CA ILE A 88 -10.22 29.10 -0.47
C ILE A 88 -8.98 29.21 0.42
N ARG A 89 -9.00 28.68 1.65
CA ARG A 89 -7.86 28.75 2.57
C ARG A 89 -7.30 27.37 2.86
N VAL A 90 -5.97 27.27 2.93
CA VAL A 90 -5.25 26.06 3.36
C VAL A 90 -4.26 26.44 4.46
N TRP A 91 -4.39 25.87 5.66
CA TRP A 91 -3.68 26.39 6.83
C TRP A 91 -3.42 25.39 7.96
N PHE A 92 -2.32 25.56 8.71
CA PHE A 92 -2.07 24.77 9.90
C PHE A 92 -2.90 25.22 11.12
N ASN A 93 -3.54 24.29 11.82
CA ASN A 93 -4.16 24.57 13.11
C ASN A 93 -3.38 23.89 14.25
N SER A 94 -3.92 23.96 15.47
CA SER A 94 -3.34 23.32 16.66
C SER A 94 -3.84 21.89 16.88
N ASP A 95 -4.39 21.23 15.86
CA ASP A 95 -4.79 19.82 16.00
C ASP A 95 -3.54 18.95 16.17
N THR A 96 -3.61 17.97 17.07
CA THR A 96 -2.48 17.08 17.36
C THR A 96 -2.71 15.67 16.81
N LEU A 97 -3.89 15.39 16.25
CA LEU A 97 -4.21 14.08 15.70
C LEU A 97 -3.51 13.91 14.33
N PRO A 98 -2.62 12.89 14.16
CA PRO A 98 -1.84 12.74 12.94
C PRO A 98 -2.73 12.57 11.70
N SER A 99 -2.36 13.25 10.62
CA SER A 99 -3.09 13.25 9.34
C SER A 99 -4.55 13.68 9.43
N SER A 100 -4.96 14.33 10.52
CA SER A 100 -6.31 14.87 10.67
C SER A 100 -6.48 16.18 9.92
N TYR A 101 -7.68 16.42 9.42
CA TYR A 101 -8.04 17.69 8.81
C TYR A 101 -9.50 18.07 9.07
N ARG A 102 -9.77 19.36 8.93
CA ARG A 102 -11.11 19.95 8.86
C ARG A 102 -11.29 20.61 7.51
N LEU A 103 -12.42 20.34 6.86
CA LEU A 103 -12.81 21.01 5.63
C LEU A 103 -14.20 21.61 5.82
N GLU A 104 -14.36 22.89 5.54
CA GLU A 104 -15.66 23.54 5.52
C GLU A 104 -15.86 24.25 4.17
N SER A 105 -17.02 24.05 3.55
CA SER A 105 -17.47 24.76 2.35
C SER A 105 -18.83 25.38 2.64
N ASN A 106 -18.93 26.70 2.49
CA ASN A 106 -20.15 27.48 2.69
C ASN A 106 -20.25 28.60 1.62
N PRO A 107 -21.29 29.45 1.61
CA PRO A 107 -21.45 30.46 0.55
C PRO A 107 -20.34 31.51 0.44
N GLN A 108 -19.50 31.66 1.47
CA GLN A 108 -18.49 32.70 1.55
C GLN A 108 -17.08 32.17 1.32
N TYR A 109 -16.81 30.91 1.66
CA TYR A 109 -15.45 30.36 1.59
C TYR A 109 -15.42 28.84 1.50
N ILE A 110 -14.23 28.34 1.17
CA ILE A 110 -13.80 26.98 1.49
C ILE A 110 -12.56 27.08 2.39
N GLU A 111 -12.50 26.37 3.51
CA GLU A 111 -11.33 26.33 4.38
C GLU A 111 -10.90 24.89 4.66
N ILE A 112 -9.59 24.66 4.61
CA ILE A 112 -8.94 23.39 4.96
C ILE A 112 -7.91 23.69 6.06
N TYR A 113 -8.11 23.08 7.23
CA TYR A 113 -7.17 23.15 8.35
C TYR A 113 -6.66 21.78 8.75
N ALA A 114 -5.38 21.68 9.13
CA ALA A 114 -4.81 20.44 9.67
C ALA A 114 -3.67 20.72 10.65
N GLY A 115 -3.38 19.76 11.54
CA GLY A 115 -2.26 19.85 12.47
C GLY A 115 -0.90 19.58 11.82
N ASP A 116 -0.91 18.87 10.69
CA ASP A 116 0.28 18.46 9.96
C ASP A 116 0.08 18.51 8.44
N ARG A 117 1.19 18.27 7.74
CA ARG A 117 1.31 18.34 6.29
C ARG A 117 0.45 17.28 5.57
N SER A 118 0.38 16.06 6.10
CA SER A 118 -0.46 14.99 5.51
C SER A 118 -1.94 15.27 5.66
N GLY A 119 -2.38 15.88 6.77
CA GLY A 119 -3.76 16.33 6.94
C GLY A 119 -4.16 17.37 5.89
N LEU A 120 -3.31 18.38 5.62
CA LEU A 120 -3.58 19.35 4.56
C LEU A 120 -3.72 18.67 3.19
N PHE A 121 -2.82 17.74 2.89
CA PHE A 121 -2.89 16.95 1.66
C PHE A 121 -4.21 16.19 1.55
N TYR A 122 -4.60 15.42 2.57
CA TYR A 122 -5.83 14.63 2.53
C TYR A 122 -7.09 15.50 2.50
N GLY A 123 -7.09 16.67 3.14
CA GLY A 123 -8.16 17.66 3.01
C GLY A 123 -8.32 18.16 1.58
N ILE A 124 -7.21 18.41 0.88
CA ILE A 124 -7.25 18.80 -0.55
C ILE A 124 -7.74 17.64 -1.43
N ILE A 125 -7.32 16.40 -1.16
CA ILE A 125 -7.83 15.22 -1.87
C ILE A 125 -9.35 15.08 -1.68
N THR A 126 -9.86 15.27 -0.46
CA THR A 126 -11.30 15.26 -0.19
C THR A 126 -12.02 16.39 -0.92
N LEU A 127 -11.46 17.62 -0.95
CA LEU A 127 -12.02 18.71 -1.73
C LEU A 127 -12.10 18.35 -3.23
N CYS A 128 -11.07 17.71 -3.78
CA CYS A 128 -11.08 17.27 -5.18
C CYS A 128 -12.17 16.24 -5.48
N GLN A 129 -12.49 15.35 -4.53
CA GLN A 129 -13.61 14.40 -4.68
C GLN A 129 -14.99 15.09 -4.64
N LEU A 130 -15.08 16.30 -4.07
CA LEU A 130 -16.27 17.13 -4.08
C LEU A 130 -16.42 17.96 -5.36
N PHE A 131 -15.43 17.94 -6.26
CA PHE A 131 -15.57 18.63 -7.54
C PHE A 131 -16.67 17.96 -8.38
N PRO A 132 -17.58 18.74 -8.97
CA PRO A 132 -18.64 18.18 -9.80
C PRO A 132 -18.05 17.51 -11.05
N GLU A 133 -18.76 16.51 -11.56
CA GLU A 133 -18.34 15.76 -12.74
C GLU A 133 -18.18 16.67 -13.97
N ASN A 134 -19.06 17.66 -14.15
CA ASN A 134 -18.99 18.63 -15.23
C ASN A 134 -18.12 19.83 -14.83
N PRO A 135 -16.97 20.09 -15.48
CA PRO A 135 -16.12 21.25 -15.21
C PRO A 135 -16.79 22.63 -15.34
N SER A 136 -17.88 22.71 -16.11
CA SER A 136 -18.66 23.95 -16.24
C SER A 136 -19.53 24.23 -15.01
N ASP A 137 -19.86 23.20 -14.23
CA ASP A 137 -20.43 23.36 -12.90
C ASP A 137 -19.29 23.66 -11.93
N ARG A 138 -19.38 24.79 -11.23
CA ARG A 138 -18.33 25.24 -10.29
C ARG A 138 -18.83 25.24 -8.86
N ASN A 139 -19.96 24.58 -8.60
CA ASN A 139 -20.58 24.51 -7.30
C ASN A 139 -19.97 23.37 -6.49
N ILE A 140 -19.32 23.73 -5.39
CA ILE A 140 -18.91 22.80 -4.33
C ILE A 140 -20.05 22.77 -3.31
N PRO A 141 -20.52 21.59 -2.88
CA PRO A 141 -21.61 21.51 -1.92
C PRO A 141 -21.27 22.15 -0.58
N GLY A 142 -22.32 22.57 0.13
CA GLY A 142 -22.20 23.06 1.50
C GLY A 142 -21.95 21.90 2.45
N ILE A 143 -20.79 21.86 3.09
CA ILE A 143 -20.40 20.72 3.92
C ILE A 143 -19.37 21.11 4.98
N PHE A 144 -19.47 20.48 6.15
CA PHE A 144 -18.42 20.46 7.16
C PHE A 144 -17.91 19.02 7.32
N ILE A 145 -16.58 18.85 7.31
CA ILE A 145 -15.88 17.58 7.48
C ILE A 145 -14.85 17.73 8.60
N HIS A 146 -14.80 16.75 9.48
CA HIS A 146 -13.67 16.51 10.38
C HIS A 146 -13.26 15.05 10.25
N ASP A 147 -12.00 14.81 9.91
CA ASP A 147 -11.59 13.50 9.42
C ASP A 147 -10.15 13.17 9.81
N TYR A 148 -9.86 11.87 9.90
CA TYR A 148 -8.56 11.31 10.26
C TYR A 148 -8.57 9.80 10.00
N PRO A 149 -7.41 9.18 9.73
CA PRO A 149 -7.35 7.75 9.44
C PRO A 149 -7.54 6.90 10.70
N ARG A 150 -8.20 5.74 10.55
CA ARG A 150 -8.28 4.69 11.58
C ARG A 150 -6.94 3.99 11.81
N PHE A 151 -6.17 3.72 10.75
CA PHE A 151 -4.89 3.02 10.83
C PHE A 151 -3.73 3.86 10.29
N SER A 152 -2.56 3.67 10.89
CA SER A 152 -1.33 4.37 10.50
C SER A 152 -0.70 3.82 9.22
N TRP A 153 -0.87 2.52 8.96
CA TRP A 153 -0.41 1.84 7.75
C TRP A 153 -1.59 1.54 6.83
N ARG A 154 -1.60 2.17 5.66
CA ARG A 154 -2.62 2.00 4.62
C ARG A 154 -1.90 1.65 3.33
N GLY A 155 -1.58 0.38 3.21
CA GLY A 155 -0.58 -0.10 2.27
C GLY A 155 -1.16 -0.60 0.96
N MET A 156 -0.37 -0.45 -0.11
CA MET A 156 -0.52 -1.21 -1.34
C MET A 156 0.84 -1.76 -1.75
N HIS A 157 0.88 -3.04 -2.09
CA HIS A 157 2.05 -3.73 -2.62
C HIS A 157 1.93 -3.92 -4.14
N LEU A 158 3.06 -3.76 -4.84
CA LEU A 158 3.20 -4.11 -6.24
C LEU A 158 4.49 -4.91 -6.46
N ASP A 159 4.31 -6.14 -6.93
CA ASP A 159 5.39 -6.97 -7.44
C ASP A 159 5.84 -6.45 -8.80
N CYS A 160 7.08 -6.00 -8.86
CA CYS A 160 7.76 -5.57 -10.08
C CYS A 160 8.81 -6.60 -10.53
N SER A 161 8.96 -7.69 -9.81
CA SER A 161 9.91 -8.76 -10.09
C SER A 161 9.35 -9.75 -11.11
N ARG A 162 8.14 -10.30 -10.91
CA ARG A 162 7.59 -11.29 -11.85
C ARG A 162 7.30 -10.64 -13.21
N HIS A 163 6.72 -9.45 -13.21
CA HIS A 163 6.66 -8.56 -14.37
C HIS A 163 7.11 -7.13 -14.02
N PHE A 164 7.90 -6.52 -14.89
CA PHE A 164 8.42 -5.16 -14.75
C PHE A 164 7.39 -4.12 -15.19
N PHE A 165 7.28 -3.03 -14.42
CA PHE A 165 6.48 -1.85 -14.75
C PHE A 165 7.36 -0.60 -14.80
N THR A 166 7.14 0.25 -15.79
CA THR A 166 7.90 1.49 -16.01
C THR A 166 7.69 2.50 -14.89
N THR A 167 8.60 3.46 -14.73
CA THR A 167 8.45 4.55 -13.74
C THR A 167 7.16 5.34 -13.93
N ASP A 168 6.71 5.53 -15.17
CA ASP A 168 5.45 6.23 -15.46
C ASP A 168 4.23 5.46 -14.96
N GLU A 169 4.25 4.13 -15.07
CA GLU A 169 3.23 3.24 -14.54
C GLU A 169 3.25 3.24 -12.99
N ILE A 170 4.43 3.23 -12.36
CA ILE A 170 4.55 3.37 -10.91
C ILE A 170 3.98 4.72 -10.43
N ARG A 171 4.26 5.82 -11.15
CA ARG A 171 3.68 7.14 -10.82
C ARG A 171 2.15 7.12 -10.90
N LYS A 172 1.56 6.48 -11.93
CA LYS A 172 0.10 6.29 -12.01
C LYS A 172 -0.45 5.50 -10.83
N TYR A 173 0.23 4.42 -10.43
CA TYR A 173 -0.18 3.62 -9.27
C TYR A 173 -0.18 4.44 -7.97
N LEU A 174 0.86 5.27 -7.76
CA LEU A 174 0.95 6.21 -6.64
C LEU A 174 -0.14 7.30 -6.69
N ASP A 175 -0.55 7.75 -7.88
CA ASP A 175 -1.68 8.65 -8.04
C ASP A 175 -2.99 8.00 -7.59
N TYR A 176 -3.24 6.73 -7.95
CA TYR A 176 -4.41 5.97 -7.48
C TYR A 176 -4.39 5.78 -5.97
N MET A 177 -3.24 5.41 -5.39
CA MET A 177 -3.06 5.33 -3.95
C MET A 177 -3.39 6.64 -3.25
N SER A 178 -2.92 7.77 -3.79
CA SER A 178 -3.15 9.10 -3.22
C SER A 178 -4.62 9.51 -3.25
N LEU A 179 -5.35 9.16 -4.34
CA LEU A 179 -6.78 9.42 -4.49
C LEU A 179 -7.59 8.74 -3.38
N TYR A 180 -7.16 7.54 -2.97
CA TYR A 180 -7.78 6.75 -1.91
C TYR A 180 -7.06 6.88 -0.55
N LYS A 181 -6.21 7.89 -0.37
CA LYS A 181 -5.53 8.19 0.89
C LYS A 181 -4.68 7.03 1.47
N MET A 182 -4.21 6.12 0.61
CA MET A 182 -3.19 5.12 0.95
C MET A 182 -1.85 5.83 1.16
N ASN A 183 -1.00 5.34 2.07
CA ASN A 183 0.21 6.04 2.50
C ASN A 183 1.47 5.18 2.56
N VAL A 184 1.40 3.89 2.25
CA VAL A 184 2.58 3.04 2.14
C VAL A 184 2.57 2.30 0.82
N PHE A 185 3.61 2.51 0.01
CA PHE A 185 3.86 1.75 -1.20
C PHE A 185 4.93 0.70 -0.89
N HIS A 186 4.51 -0.55 -0.79
CA HIS A 186 5.42 -1.68 -0.63
C HIS A 186 5.88 -2.14 -2.02
N TRP A 187 7.15 -1.89 -2.33
CA TRP A 187 7.70 -2.11 -3.66
C TRP A 187 8.54 -3.39 -3.67
N HIS A 188 7.95 -4.46 -4.20
CA HIS A 188 8.63 -5.74 -4.31
C HIS A 188 9.52 -5.77 -5.55
N LEU A 189 10.84 -5.67 -5.32
CA LEU A 189 11.83 -5.31 -6.31
C LEU A 189 12.70 -6.49 -6.78
N THR A 190 12.68 -7.62 -6.07
CA THR A 190 13.60 -8.73 -6.33
C THR A 190 12.90 -10.06 -6.06
N ASP A 191 13.05 -11.02 -6.96
CA ASP A 191 12.58 -12.40 -6.77
C ASP A 191 13.36 -13.34 -7.70
N ASP A 192 12.96 -14.59 -7.80
CA ASP A 192 13.60 -15.61 -8.64
C ASP A 192 13.60 -15.25 -10.13
N GLN A 193 12.55 -14.56 -10.61
CA GLN A 193 12.33 -14.27 -12.04
C GLN A 193 12.84 -12.89 -12.47
N GLY A 194 13.45 -12.11 -11.56
CA GLY A 194 14.04 -10.83 -11.91
C GLY A 194 14.66 -10.05 -10.75
N TRP A 195 15.74 -9.35 -11.06
CA TRP A 195 16.33 -8.34 -10.18
C TRP A 195 16.11 -6.94 -10.78
N ARG A 196 15.40 -6.07 -10.05
CA ARG A 196 15.00 -4.74 -10.55
C ARG A 196 15.81 -3.54 -10.04
N PRO A 197 16.40 -3.49 -8.83
CA PRO A 197 17.09 -2.29 -8.38
C PRO A 197 18.56 -2.28 -8.87
N GLU A 198 19.03 -1.17 -9.43
CA GLU A 198 20.46 -0.99 -9.70
C GLU A 198 21.27 -0.93 -8.39
N ILE A 199 22.29 -1.80 -8.30
CA ILE A 199 23.29 -1.77 -7.23
C ILE A 199 24.65 -1.52 -7.86
N LYS A 200 25.24 -0.35 -7.61
CA LYS A 200 26.47 0.10 -8.28
C LYS A 200 27.65 -0.82 -7.98
N LYS A 201 27.72 -1.35 -6.76
CA LYS A 201 28.77 -2.31 -6.37
C LYS A 201 28.63 -3.67 -7.05
N TYR A 202 27.42 -4.06 -7.45
CA TYR A 202 27.12 -5.39 -8.04
C TYR A 202 26.39 -5.27 -9.38
N PRO A 203 27.07 -4.76 -10.43
CA PRO A 203 26.44 -4.44 -11.70
C PRO A 203 25.90 -5.68 -12.45
N LEU A 204 26.38 -6.89 -12.15
CA LEU A 204 25.85 -8.09 -12.80
C LEU A 204 24.40 -8.38 -12.43
N LEU A 205 23.89 -7.86 -11.30
CA LEU A 205 22.49 -8.03 -10.92
C LEU A 205 21.53 -7.46 -11.96
N THR A 206 21.87 -6.31 -12.56
CA THR A 206 21.06 -5.74 -13.65
C THR A 206 21.55 -6.15 -15.03
N GLN A 207 22.85 -6.36 -15.25
CA GLN A 207 23.38 -6.79 -16.55
C GLN A 207 22.97 -8.23 -16.93
N ILE A 208 22.78 -9.11 -15.95
CA ILE A 208 22.36 -10.51 -16.15
C ILE A 208 20.93 -10.69 -15.66
N SER A 209 20.69 -10.42 -14.38
CA SER A 209 19.48 -10.91 -13.69
C SER A 209 18.26 -10.01 -13.82
N SER A 210 18.38 -8.84 -14.46
CA SER A 210 17.20 -8.08 -14.89
C SER A 210 16.47 -8.74 -16.06
N GLN A 211 17.09 -9.73 -16.71
CA GLN A 211 16.57 -10.45 -17.86
C GLN A 211 16.32 -11.92 -17.54
N ARG A 212 15.29 -12.48 -18.15
CA ARG A 212 15.05 -13.93 -18.27
C ARG A 212 14.81 -14.28 -19.74
N LYS A 213 15.14 -15.51 -20.13
CA LYS A 213 15.13 -15.94 -21.54
C LYS A 213 13.72 -16.13 -22.12
N GLU A 214 12.76 -16.47 -21.27
CA GLU A 214 11.37 -16.75 -21.63
C GLU A 214 10.48 -16.69 -20.38
N THR A 215 9.17 -16.68 -20.58
CA THR A 215 8.17 -16.69 -19.51
C THR A 215 7.20 -17.86 -19.67
N LEU A 216 6.87 -18.53 -18.56
CA LEU A 216 5.88 -19.60 -18.53
C LEU A 216 4.51 -19.11 -19.01
N ILE A 217 3.91 -19.85 -19.95
CA ILE A 217 2.55 -19.64 -20.41
C ILE A 217 1.60 -20.47 -19.53
N GLY A 218 0.65 -19.78 -18.89
CA GLY A 218 -0.32 -20.43 -18.02
C GLY A 218 0.31 -20.88 -16.70
N ARG A 219 -0.34 -21.85 -16.06
CA ARG A 219 0.07 -22.35 -14.74
C ARG A 219 1.14 -23.44 -14.87
N PRO A 220 2.03 -23.58 -13.87
CA PRO A 220 2.96 -24.71 -13.82
C PRO A 220 2.22 -26.05 -13.96
N SER A 221 2.72 -26.93 -14.82
CA SER A 221 2.15 -28.25 -15.09
C SER A 221 3.25 -29.25 -15.46
N ALA A 222 2.88 -30.53 -15.62
CA ALA A 222 3.83 -31.56 -16.05
C ALA A 222 4.45 -31.27 -17.44
N ASN A 223 3.77 -30.50 -18.28
CA ASN A 223 4.21 -30.12 -19.62
C ASN A 223 4.23 -28.59 -19.73
N ASN A 224 5.15 -27.94 -19.02
CA ASN A 224 5.31 -26.49 -19.08
C ASN A 224 5.52 -26.01 -20.52
N CYS A 225 4.82 -24.95 -20.87
CA CYS A 225 4.96 -24.24 -22.14
C CYS A 225 5.51 -22.85 -21.87
N PHE A 226 6.42 -22.37 -22.71
CA PHE A 226 7.07 -21.07 -22.55
C PHE A 226 6.91 -20.26 -23.84
N ASP A 227 6.93 -18.94 -23.71
CA ASP A 227 6.73 -18.04 -24.85
C ASP A 227 7.97 -17.86 -25.74
N GLY A 228 9.14 -18.33 -25.30
CA GLY A 228 10.42 -18.20 -26.00
C GLY A 228 10.89 -16.75 -26.17
N LYS A 229 10.39 -15.80 -25.36
CA LYS A 229 10.68 -14.37 -25.52
C LYS A 229 11.52 -13.83 -24.36
N PRO A 230 12.71 -13.29 -24.63
CA PRO A 230 13.47 -12.56 -23.62
C PRO A 230 12.64 -11.43 -23.01
N TYR A 231 12.67 -11.32 -21.68
CA TYR A 231 11.90 -10.35 -20.91
C TYR A 231 12.73 -9.78 -19.78
N GLY A 232 12.59 -8.48 -19.52
CA GLY A 232 13.28 -7.84 -18.40
C GLY A 232 13.10 -6.34 -18.31
N GLY A 233 13.92 -5.73 -17.45
CA GLY A 233 13.87 -4.32 -17.08
C GLY A 233 14.39 -4.13 -15.66
N PHE A 234 14.91 -2.95 -15.36
CA PHE A 234 15.39 -2.56 -14.04
C PHE A 234 15.25 -1.04 -13.86
N TYR A 235 15.34 -0.59 -12.60
CA TYR A 235 15.33 0.81 -12.20
C TYR A 235 16.75 1.24 -11.83
N SER A 236 17.25 2.30 -12.44
CA SER A 236 18.44 3.00 -11.97
C SER A 236 18.20 3.59 -10.57
N GLN A 237 19.29 3.91 -9.86
CA GLN A 237 19.16 4.57 -8.56
C GLN A 237 18.48 5.95 -8.66
N GLU A 238 18.72 6.66 -9.75
CA GLU A 238 18.14 7.96 -10.03
C GLU A 238 16.62 7.84 -10.26
N GLU A 239 16.16 6.87 -11.04
CA GLU A 239 14.73 6.57 -11.22
C GLU A 239 14.05 6.19 -9.89
N MET A 240 14.70 5.35 -9.06
CA MET A 240 14.16 5.00 -7.74
C MET A 240 14.06 6.25 -6.83
N LYS A 241 15.06 7.13 -6.83
CA LYS A 241 15.02 8.41 -6.08
C LYS A 241 13.90 9.32 -6.57
N GLU A 242 13.67 9.38 -7.88
CA GLU A 242 12.56 10.15 -8.45
C GLU A 242 11.19 9.60 -8.02
N ILE A 243 11.01 8.28 -8.02
CA ILE A 243 9.77 7.65 -7.52
C ILE A 243 9.58 7.91 -6.03
N VAL A 244 10.63 7.79 -5.22
CA VAL A 244 10.58 8.12 -3.78
C VAL A 244 10.17 9.58 -3.57
N ALA A 245 10.73 10.52 -4.32
CA ALA A 245 10.34 11.92 -4.25
C ALA A 245 8.89 12.16 -4.70
N TYR A 246 8.45 11.49 -5.77
CA TYR A 246 7.08 11.57 -6.28
C TYR A 246 6.04 11.05 -5.28
N ALA A 247 6.37 9.95 -4.60
CA ALA A 247 5.58 9.36 -3.52
C ALA A 247 5.54 10.28 -2.28
N ALA A 248 6.68 10.84 -1.87
CA ALA A 248 6.77 11.74 -0.73
C ALA A 248 5.92 13.01 -0.91
N ALA A 249 5.86 13.57 -2.11
CA ALA A 249 4.98 14.69 -2.45
C ALA A 249 3.48 14.37 -2.28
N ARG A 250 3.12 13.09 -2.17
CA ARG A 250 1.77 12.57 -1.94
C ARG A 250 1.57 11.98 -0.55
N HIS A 251 2.53 12.18 0.35
CA HIS A 251 2.55 11.57 1.68
C HIS A 251 2.50 10.04 1.65
N ILE A 252 3.10 9.44 0.61
CA ILE A 252 3.28 8.00 0.50
C ILE A 252 4.74 7.66 0.85
N THR A 253 4.93 6.80 1.83
CA THR A 253 6.24 6.22 2.17
C THR A 253 6.47 5.00 1.27
N VAL A 254 7.63 4.94 0.61
CA VAL A 254 8.03 3.77 -0.16
C VAL A 254 8.84 2.83 0.74
N VAL A 255 8.40 1.59 0.86
CA VAL A 255 9.09 0.51 1.57
C VAL A 255 9.64 -0.44 0.50
N PRO A 256 10.97 -0.45 0.26
CA PRO A 256 11.56 -1.39 -0.69
C PRO A 256 11.62 -2.79 -0.07
N GLU A 257 11.41 -3.81 -0.89
CA GLU A 257 11.67 -5.20 -0.52
C GLU A 257 12.86 -5.75 -1.30
N ILE A 258 13.84 -6.27 -0.54
CA ILE A 258 14.91 -7.10 -1.07
C ILE A 258 14.75 -8.47 -0.44
N GLU A 259 14.24 -9.42 -1.23
CA GLU A 259 13.93 -10.78 -0.80
C GLU A 259 15.18 -11.53 -0.32
N MET A 260 15.07 -12.15 0.86
CA MET A 260 16.09 -13.02 1.43
C MET A 260 15.54 -13.88 2.58
N PRO A 261 16.11 -15.06 2.86
CA PRO A 261 17.15 -15.75 2.09
C PRO A 261 16.60 -16.57 0.91
N GLY A 262 15.28 -16.77 0.86
CA GLY A 262 14.55 -17.34 -0.28
C GLY A 262 14.47 -16.38 -1.47
N HIS A 263 13.71 -16.75 -2.50
CA HIS A 263 13.45 -15.92 -3.69
C HIS A 263 14.69 -15.25 -4.30
N ALA A 264 15.80 -16.00 -4.31
CA ALA A 264 17.13 -15.48 -4.58
C ALA A 264 17.68 -15.84 -5.96
N LEU A 265 16.95 -16.61 -6.78
CA LEU A 265 17.52 -17.23 -7.98
C LEU A 265 18.06 -16.20 -8.98
N ALA A 266 17.41 -15.03 -9.12
CA ALA A 266 17.93 -13.94 -9.93
C ALA A 266 19.31 -13.47 -9.41
N ALA A 267 19.46 -13.20 -8.12
CA ALA A 267 20.76 -12.80 -7.56
C ALA A 267 21.82 -13.89 -7.74
N LEU A 268 21.44 -15.16 -7.57
CA LEU A 268 22.33 -16.31 -7.74
C LEU A 268 22.75 -16.52 -9.21
N ALA A 269 21.91 -16.16 -10.19
CA ALA A 269 22.29 -16.19 -11.61
C ALA A 269 23.45 -15.23 -11.93
N ALA A 270 23.48 -14.05 -11.29
CA ALA A 270 24.58 -13.10 -11.42
C ALA A 270 25.81 -13.50 -10.60
N TYR A 271 25.60 -14.03 -9.39
CA TYR A 271 26.66 -14.33 -8.42
C TYR A 271 26.47 -15.73 -7.81
N PRO A 272 26.76 -16.81 -8.56
CA PRO A 272 26.37 -18.19 -8.17
C PRO A 272 27.13 -18.73 -6.96
N HIS A 273 28.31 -18.18 -6.63
CA HIS A 273 29.10 -18.58 -5.47
C HIS A 273 28.43 -18.24 -4.12
N LEU A 274 27.40 -17.39 -4.13
CA LEU A 274 26.60 -17.03 -2.95
C LEU A 274 25.60 -18.13 -2.54
N SER A 275 25.37 -19.13 -3.40
CA SER A 275 24.50 -20.28 -3.11
C SER A 275 25.25 -21.42 -2.41
N CYS A 276 24.51 -22.44 -1.97
CA CYS A 276 25.10 -23.64 -1.37
C CYS A 276 25.84 -24.52 -2.39
N THR A 277 25.39 -24.55 -3.64
CA THR A 277 25.86 -25.46 -4.69
C THR A 277 26.90 -24.82 -5.62
N GLY A 278 26.99 -23.49 -5.65
CA GLY A 278 27.91 -22.75 -6.51
C GLY A 278 27.43 -22.60 -7.97
N GLY A 279 26.21 -23.02 -8.29
CA GLY A 279 25.62 -22.92 -9.63
C GLY A 279 26.08 -24.02 -10.60
N PRO A 280 25.95 -23.80 -11.93
CA PRO A 280 25.43 -22.58 -12.58
C PRO A 280 23.92 -22.37 -12.35
N PHE A 281 23.46 -21.13 -12.50
CA PHE A 281 22.04 -20.76 -12.43
C PHE A 281 21.66 -19.82 -13.58
N GLU A 282 20.36 -19.79 -13.89
CA GLU A 282 19.73 -18.81 -14.76
C GLU A 282 18.57 -18.14 -14.01
N THR A 283 18.22 -16.91 -14.37
CA THR A 283 17.01 -16.24 -13.85
C THR A 283 15.79 -17.10 -14.11
N GLY A 284 14.91 -17.22 -13.12
CA GLY A 284 13.72 -18.07 -13.18
C GLY A 284 12.79 -17.71 -14.34
N THR A 285 12.31 -18.73 -15.05
CA THR A 285 11.35 -18.58 -16.17
C THR A 285 9.94 -19.09 -15.82
N SER A 286 9.78 -19.69 -14.63
CA SER A 286 8.53 -20.22 -14.09
C SER A 286 8.22 -19.67 -12.70
N TRP A 287 7.00 -19.91 -12.24
CA TRP A 287 6.47 -19.47 -10.95
C TRP A 287 6.61 -20.56 -9.88
N GLY A 288 6.60 -20.16 -8.61
CA GLY A 288 6.59 -21.05 -7.45
C GLY A 288 7.85 -20.90 -6.61
N VAL A 289 8.05 -21.88 -5.71
CA VAL A 289 9.12 -21.87 -4.71
C VAL A 289 10.34 -22.63 -5.23
N PHE A 290 11.51 -22.01 -5.12
CA PHE A 290 12.78 -22.58 -5.57
C PHE A 290 13.64 -23.04 -4.39
N ASP A 291 14.27 -24.21 -4.53
CA ASP A 291 15.16 -24.76 -3.50
C ASP A 291 16.49 -23.99 -3.37
N ASP A 292 16.93 -23.34 -4.45
CA ASP A 292 18.23 -22.69 -4.53
C ASP A 292 18.16 -21.29 -3.91
N VAL A 293 18.56 -21.22 -2.64
CA VAL A 293 18.51 -20.03 -1.78
C VAL A 293 19.91 -19.51 -1.43
N PHE A 294 19.99 -18.31 -0.85
CA PHE A 294 21.24 -17.76 -0.33
C PHE A 294 21.88 -18.71 0.71
N CYS A 295 23.21 -18.90 0.64
CA CYS A 295 23.92 -19.77 1.58
C CYS A 295 24.15 -19.07 2.93
N ALA A 296 23.36 -19.43 3.95
CA ALA A 296 23.50 -18.89 5.31
C ALA A 296 24.83 -19.26 6.00
N GLY A 297 25.53 -20.29 5.50
CA GLY A 297 26.87 -20.67 5.96
C GLY A 297 28.02 -19.86 5.34
N ASN A 298 27.72 -18.97 4.39
CA ASN A 298 28.75 -18.21 3.67
C ASN A 298 28.80 -16.74 4.13
N ASP A 299 29.92 -16.30 4.72
CA ASP A 299 30.07 -14.91 5.15
C ASP A 299 30.07 -13.90 3.98
N GLU A 300 30.45 -14.34 2.77
CA GLU A 300 30.37 -13.48 1.58
C GLU A 300 28.93 -13.13 1.21
N THR A 301 27.97 -14.03 1.46
CA THR A 301 26.54 -13.77 1.27
C THR A 301 26.05 -12.61 2.13
N PHE A 302 26.48 -12.55 3.39
CA PHE A 302 26.12 -11.43 4.27
C PHE A 302 26.77 -10.14 3.84
N ARG A 303 28.07 -10.14 3.48
CA ARG A 303 28.74 -8.93 2.97
C ARG A 303 28.04 -8.38 1.73
N PHE A 304 27.68 -9.26 0.80
CA PHE A 304 26.93 -8.93 -0.40
C PHE A 304 25.59 -8.26 -0.09
N LEU A 305 24.79 -8.83 0.82
CA LEU A 305 23.50 -8.27 1.21
C LEU A 305 23.65 -6.97 2.01
N GLU A 306 24.62 -6.87 2.91
CA GLU A 306 24.92 -5.66 3.68
C GLU A 306 25.33 -4.50 2.76
N ASP A 307 26.12 -4.79 1.72
CA ASP A 307 26.51 -3.84 0.70
C ASP A 307 25.29 -3.36 -0.13
N ILE A 308 24.44 -4.27 -0.59
CA ILE A 308 23.17 -3.94 -1.28
C ILE A 308 22.29 -3.06 -0.40
N LEU A 309 22.04 -3.50 0.83
CA LEU A 309 21.19 -2.80 1.78
C LEU A 309 21.77 -1.42 2.15
N THR A 310 23.09 -1.23 2.09
CA THR A 310 23.70 0.09 2.23
C THR A 310 23.23 1.05 1.13
N GLU A 311 23.33 0.64 -0.14
CA GLU A 311 22.88 1.48 -1.27
C GLU A 311 21.36 1.71 -1.25
N ILE A 312 20.57 0.67 -0.92
CA ILE A 312 19.11 0.79 -0.76
C ILE A 312 18.75 1.77 0.36
N CYS A 313 19.40 1.72 1.52
CA CYS A 313 19.12 2.65 2.62
C CYS A 313 19.37 4.12 2.27
N GLU A 314 20.28 4.42 1.33
CA GLU A 314 20.55 5.78 0.85
C GLU A 314 19.44 6.32 -0.06
N ILE A 315 18.74 5.43 -0.78
CA ILE A 315 17.67 5.79 -1.72
C ILE A 315 16.34 5.95 -1.00
N PHE A 316 16.04 5.05 -0.05
CA PHE A 316 14.74 4.96 0.60
C PHE A 316 14.81 5.55 2.01
N PRO A 317 14.29 6.78 2.25
CA PRO A 317 14.39 7.46 3.54
C PRO A 317 13.46 6.89 4.60
N GLY A 318 12.44 6.11 4.21
CA GLY A 318 11.48 5.48 5.11
C GLY A 318 12.14 4.64 6.22
N PRO A 319 11.48 4.48 7.37
CA PRO A 319 12.07 3.79 8.52
C PRO A 319 12.12 2.27 8.34
N TYR A 320 11.34 1.70 7.42
CA TYR A 320 11.26 0.26 7.18
C TYR A 320 11.96 -0.15 5.89
N ILE A 321 12.62 -1.30 5.93
CA ILE A 321 13.05 -2.09 4.77
C ILE A 321 12.38 -3.45 4.89
N HIS A 322 11.72 -3.91 3.83
CA HIS A 322 11.18 -5.26 3.78
C HIS A 322 12.29 -6.21 3.35
N ILE A 323 12.47 -7.30 4.10
CA ILE A 323 13.54 -8.29 3.85
C ILE A 323 12.97 -9.63 3.38
N GLY A 324 11.66 -9.69 3.12
CA GLY A 324 10.98 -10.91 2.74
C GLY A 324 10.95 -11.92 3.88
N GLY A 325 11.57 -13.07 3.64
CA GLY A 325 11.74 -14.16 4.60
C GLY A 325 10.74 -15.30 4.44
N ASP A 326 9.86 -15.20 3.46
CA ASP A 326 8.90 -16.22 3.07
C ASP A 326 9.56 -17.35 2.26
N GLU A 327 8.82 -18.45 2.15
CA GLU A 327 9.04 -19.55 1.20
C GLU A 327 10.53 -19.90 0.95
N CYS A 328 11.29 -20.09 2.04
CA CYS A 328 12.69 -20.49 1.98
C CYS A 328 12.86 -21.99 2.31
N PRO A 329 12.90 -22.89 1.31
CA PRO A 329 13.17 -24.31 1.54
C PRO A 329 14.51 -24.54 2.23
N LYS A 330 14.55 -25.50 3.16
CA LYS A 330 15.76 -25.86 3.90
C LYS A 330 16.62 -26.91 3.18
N VAL A 331 16.12 -27.46 2.07
CA VAL A 331 16.69 -28.58 1.29
C VAL A 331 18.17 -28.40 0.95
N ARG A 332 18.59 -27.18 0.59
CA ARG A 332 20.00 -26.91 0.28
C ARG A 332 20.87 -26.75 1.52
N TRP A 333 20.34 -26.16 2.60
CA TRP A 333 21.07 -25.97 3.85
C TRP A 333 21.33 -27.28 4.58
N GLU A 334 20.37 -28.21 4.58
CA GLU A 334 20.49 -29.57 5.14
C GLU A 334 21.72 -30.32 4.60
N LYS A 335 22.07 -30.07 3.33
CA LYS A 335 23.17 -30.76 2.64
C LYS A 335 24.44 -29.93 2.53
N CYS A 336 24.41 -28.65 2.87
CA CYS A 336 25.53 -27.73 2.67
C CYS A 336 26.54 -27.81 3.84
N PRO A 337 27.80 -28.22 3.61
CA PRO A 337 28.79 -28.30 4.69
C PRO A 337 29.03 -26.97 5.40
N ARG A 338 28.95 -25.85 4.68
CA ARG A 338 29.08 -24.50 5.24
C ARG A 338 27.92 -24.15 6.17
N CYS A 339 26.67 -24.44 5.77
CA CYS A 339 25.49 -24.19 6.61
C CYS A 339 25.52 -25.09 7.85
N GLN A 340 25.83 -26.38 7.67
CA GLN A 340 25.96 -27.32 8.79
C GLN A 340 27.08 -26.93 9.77
N GLN A 341 28.18 -26.37 9.26
CA GLN A 341 29.23 -25.82 10.12
C GLN A 341 28.76 -24.57 10.87
N ARG A 342 28.10 -23.63 10.20
CA ARG A 342 27.54 -22.43 10.85
C ARG A 342 26.58 -22.78 11.98
N MET A 343 25.70 -23.77 11.80
CA MET A 343 24.81 -24.21 12.87
C MET A 343 25.56 -24.76 14.08
N LYS A 344 26.66 -25.50 13.88
CA LYS A 344 27.52 -25.96 14.98
C LYS A 344 28.21 -24.79 15.68
N ASP A 345 28.75 -23.85 14.93
CA ASP A 345 29.51 -22.71 15.45
C ASP A 345 28.62 -21.77 16.28
N GLU A 346 27.38 -21.55 15.84
CA GLU A 346 26.40 -20.67 16.49
C GLU A 346 25.45 -21.43 17.45
N ASN A 347 25.65 -22.74 17.62
CA ASN A 347 24.84 -23.63 18.48
C ASN A 347 23.33 -23.59 18.15
N LEU A 348 22.99 -23.70 16.86
CA LEU A 348 21.62 -23.73 16.33
C LEU A 348 21.15 -25.18 16.20
N LYS A 349 19.87 -25.43 16.50
CA LYS A 349 19.30 -26.79 16.51
C LYS A 349 19.03 -27.34 15.12
N ASP A 350 18.57 -26.49 14.20
CA ASP A 350 18.11 -26.87 12.87
C ASP A 350 18.16 -25.68 11.89
N GLU A 351 17.80 -25.94 10.65
CA GLU A 351 17.80 -24.99 9.56
C GLU A 351 16.74 -23.87 9.71
N HIS A 352 15.73 -24.04 10.57
CA HIS A 352 14.80 -22.94 10.89
C HIS A 352 15.46 -21.94 11.84
N GLU A 353 16.20 -22.41 12.85
CA GLU A 353 17.04 -21.54 13.67
C GLU A 353 18.17 -20.91 12.84
N LEU A 354 18.68 -21.57 11.80
CA LEU A 354 19.61 -20.97 10.84
C LEU A 354 18.98 -19.81 10.04
N GLN A 355 17.70 -19.92 9.65
CA GLN A 355 16.98 -18.79 9.05
C GLN A 355 16.84 -17.64 10.05
N SER A 356 16.46 -17.92 11.30
CA SER A 356 16.37 -16.88 12.34
C SER A 356 17.72 -16.18 12.54
N TYR A 357 18.83 -16.93 12.61
CA TYR A 357 20.18 -16.36 12.65
C TYR A 357 20.46 -15.42 11.46
N PHE A 358 20.10 -15.84 10.24
CA PHE A 358 20.26 -15.02 9.05
C PHE A 358 19.51 -13.69 9.17
N ILE A 359 18.23 -13.77 9.53
CA ILE A 359 17.34 -12.60 9.70
C ILE A 359 17.86 -11.67 10.80
N GLN A 360 18.24 -12.21 11.97
CA GLN A 360 18.79 -11.42 13.08
C GLN A 360 20.08 -10.70 12.70
N ARG A 361 20.95 -11.32 11.89
CA ARG A 361 22.18 -10.69 11.41
C ARG A 361 21.89 -9.48 10.50
N ILE A 362 20.96 -9.64 9.55
CA ILE A 362 20.52 -8.54 8.68
C ILE A 362 19.79 -7.45 9.47
N GLU A 363 18.95 -7.83 10.43
CA GLU A 363 18.24 -6.91 11.30
C GLU A 363 19.20 -6.03 12.11
N LYS A 364 20.22 -6.64 12.72
CA LYS A 364 21.27 -5.92 13.45
C LYS A 364 21.98 -4.90 12.56
N PHE A 365 22.27 -5.27 11.31
CA PHE A 365 22.90 -4.37 10.35
C PHE A 365 21.99 -3.18 9.99
N LEU A 366 20.72 -3.43 9.68
CA LEU A 366 19.74 -2.39 9.35
C LEU A 366 19.44 -1.48 10.54
N ASN A 367 19.34 -2.04 11.75
CA ASN A 367 19.20 -1.29 13.00
C ASN A 367 20.39 -0.34 13.21
N ALA A 368 21.62 -0.76 12.91
CA ALA A 368 22.81 0.10 12.98
C ALA A 368 22.79 1.26 11.98
N LYS A 369 21.97 1.17 10.92
CA LYS A 369 21.70 2.26 9.96
C LYS A 369 20.45 3.08 10.30
N GLY A 370 19.82 2.84 11.46
CA GLY A 370 18.59 3.52 11.88
C GLY A 370 17.35 3.06 11.14
N LYS A 371 17.39 1.90 10.47
CA LYS A 371 16.24 1.26 9.83
C LYS A 371 15.68 0.16 10.73
N LYS A 372 14.40 -0.15 10.54
CA LYS A 372 13.70 -1.29 11.12
C LYS A 372 13.40 -2.28 10.01
N ILE A 373 13.37 -3.57 10.33
CA ILE A 373 12.93 -4.58 9.37
C ILE A 373 11.43 -4.77 9.45
N ILE A 374 10.84 -5.15 8.32
CA ILE A 374 9.57 -5.85 8.24
C ILE A 374 9.79 -7.09 7.37
N GLY A 375 9.13 -8.20 7.71
CA GLY A 375 9.22 -9.46 6.96
C GLY A 375 7.92 -10.23 7.02
N TRP A 376 7.74 -11.17 6.10
CA TRP A 376 6.59 -12.08 6.06
C TRP A 376 6.55 -12.96 7.32
N ASP A 377 5.36 -13.44 7.71
CA ASP A 377 5.17 -14.09 9.01
C ASP A 377 6.03 -15.34 9.29
N GLU A 378 6.68 -15.91 8.27
CA GLU A 378 7.78 -16.88 8.39
C GLU A 378 8.95 -16.39 9.27
N ILE A 379 9.22 -15.09 9.37
CA ILE A 379 10.30 -14.57 10.23
C ILE A 379 10.05 -14.81 11.73
N LEU A 380 8.84 -15.27 12.11
CA LEU A 380 8.54 -15.79 13.44
C LEU A 380 9.27 -17.12 13.75
N GLU A 381 9.60 -17.90 12.72
CA GLU A 381 10.26 -19.20 12.86
C GLU A 381 11.66 -19.01 13.48
N GLY A 382 11.92 -19.69 14.61
CA GLY A 382 13.20 -19.59 15.34
C GLY A 382 13.35 -18.34 16.21
N GLY A 383 12.37 -17.43 16.24
CA GLY A 383 12.31 -16.26 17.13
C GLY A 383 12.59 -14.94 16.41
N LEU A 384 11.83 -13.91 16.80
CA LEU A 384 11.92 -12.56 16.26
C LEU A 384 12.97 -11.72 16.95
N ALA A 385 13.60 -10.86 16.16
CA ALA A 385 14.43 -9.81 16.68
C ALA A 385 13.59 -8.65 17.25
N PRO A 386 13.99 -7.99 18.36
CA PRO A 386 13.11 -7.11 19.14
C PRO A 386 12.46 -5.94 18.39
N ASN A 387 13.05 -5.47 17.29
CA ASN A 387 12.55 -4.32 16.54
C ASN A 387 11.89 -4.69 15.20
N ALA A 388 11.75 -5.99 14.92
CA ALA A 388 11.11 -6.48 13.72
C ALA A 388 9.60 -6.23 13.73
N ALA A 389 9.06 -5.79 12.60
CA ALA A 389 7.64 -5.84 12.31
C ALA A 389 7.32 -7.09 11.47
N VAL A 390 6.09 -7.58 11.57
CA VAL A 390 5.63 -8.79 10.87
C VAL A 390 4.52 -8.43 9.88
N MET A 391 4.60 -8.97 8.67
CA MET A 391 3.55 -8.91 7.67
C MET A 391 2.82 -10.27 7.59
N SER A 392 1.60 -10.33 8.10
CA SER A 392 0.85 -11.60 8.27
C SER A 392 0.04 -11.93 7.03
N TRP A 393 0.50 -12.92 6.24
CA TRP A 393 -0.10 -13.25 4.95
C TRP A 393 -0.75 -14.64 4.91
N ARG A 394 -0.28 -15.61 5.71
CA ARG A 394 -0.83 -16.98 5.74
C ARG A 394 -2.16 -17.10 6.50
N GLY A 395 -2.81 -15.97 6.76
CA GLY A 395 -3.99 -15.82 7.60
C GLY A 395 -3.73 -14.75 8.65
N THR A 396 -4.47 -14.79 9.76
CA THR A 396 -4.32 -13.84 10.87
C THR A 396 -3.51 -14.38 12.04
N GLN A 397 -3.15 -15.67 12.02
CA GLN A 397 -2.52 -16.34 13.15
C GLN A 397 -1.12 -15.77 13.46
N GLY A 398 -0.26 -15.64 12.44
CA GLY A 398 1.08 -15.05 12.61
C GLY A 398 1.01 -13.62 13.16
N GLY A 399 0.08 -12.81 12.64
CA GLY A 399 -0.19 -11.46 13.16
C GLY A 399 -0.65 -11.45 14.62
N LYS A 400 -1.54 -12.37 15.03
CA LYS A 400 -1.96 -12.48 16.44
C LYS A 400 -0.80 -12.84 17.36
N GLU A 401 0.06 -13.78 16.94
CA GLU A 401 1.24 -14.20 17.71
C GLU A 401 2.26 -13.07 17.85
N ALA A 402 2.60 -12.40 16.75
CA ALA A 402 3.49 -11.25 16.74
C ALA A 402 2.99 -10.11 17.62
N ALA A 403 1.69 -9.77 17.55
CA ALA A 403 1.09 -8.72 18.38
C ALA A 403 1.13 -9.06 19.88
N ARG A 404 0.88 -10.32 20.26
CA ARG A 404 1.01 -10.80 21.65
C ARG A 404 2.45 -10.73 22.17
N MET A 405 3.41 -10.92 21.27
CA MET A 405 4.84 -10.74 21.52
C MET A 405 5.28 -9.26 21.49
N LYS A 406 4.35 -8.32 21.26
CA LYS A 406 4.60 -6.87 21.19
C LYS A 406 5.44 -6.43 19.98
N HIS A 407 5.35 -7.17 18.88
CA HIS A 407 5.87 -6.74 17.58
C HIS A 407 4.78 -6.03 16.79
N PHE A 408 5.16 -4.99 16.05
CA PHE A 408 4.23 -4.33 15.15
C PHE A 408 3.84 -5.26 13.99
N VAL A 409 2.58 -5.17 13.57
CA VAL A 409 2.00 -6.06 12.55
C VAL A 409 1.33 -5.25 11.45
N VAL A 410 1.58 -5.64 10.21
CA VAL A 410 0.77 -5.26 9.05
C VAL A 410 0.00 -6.51 8.62
N MET A 411 -1.32 -6.43 8.58
CA MET A 411 -2.15 -7.57 8.17
C MET A 411 -2.30 -7.60 6.65
N THR A 412 -1.96 -8.73 6.02
CA THR A 412 -2.12 -8.95 4.58
C THR A 412 -2.61 -10.37 4.27
N PRO A 413 -3.61 -10.91 4.98
CA PRO A 413 -4.03 -12.30 4.80
C PRO A 413 -4.47 -12.54 3.34
N ARG A 414 -4.11 -13.70 2.78
CA ARG A 414 -4.42 -14.05 1.37
C ARG A 414 -5.85 -13.70 0.97
N HIS A 415 -6.79 -13.98 1.86
CA HIS A 415 -8.14 -13.49 1.76
C HIS A 415 -8.40 -12.48 2.89
N PRO A 416 -8.83 -11.23 2.61
CA PRO A 416 -9.15 -10.66 1.30
C PRO A 416 -8.04 -9.74 0.74
N CYS A 417 -6.80 -9.84 1.20
CA CYS A 417 -5.74 -8.88 0.83
C CYS A 417 -4.92 -9.25 -0.43
N TYR A 418 -5.05 -10.45 -1.01
CA TYR A 418 -4.43 -10.75 -2.32
C TYR A 418 -5.32 -10.32 -3.48
N PHE A 419 -4.85 -9.29 -4.19
CA PHE A 419 -5.55 -8.69 -5.32
C PHE A 419 -5.15 -9.34 -6.65
N ASP A 420 -4.20 -10.26 -6.65
CA ASP A 420 -3.90 -11.18 -7.74
C ASP A 420 -4.89 -12.36 -7.84
N HIS A 421 -5.82 -12.49 -6.89
CA HIS A 421 -6.93 -13.45 -6.94
C HIS A 421 -8.11 -12.98 -7.80
N TYR A 422 -8.85 -13.93 -8.39
CA TYR A 422 -10.06 -13.68 -9.18
C TYR A 422 -11.10 -12.83 -8.43
N GLN A 423 -11.78 -11.94 -9.16
CA GLN A 423 -12.79 -11.02 -8.59
C GLN A 423 -14.24 -11.48 -8.81
N HIS A 424 -14.44 -12.47 -9.67
CA HIS A 424 -15.75 -13.05 -9.97
C HIS A 424 -15.75 -14.57 -9.80
N SER A 425 -16.93 -15.13 -9.52
CA SER A 425 -17.12 -16.58 -9.34
C SER A 425 -17.01 -17.34 -10.68
N GLU A 426 -17.42 -16.73 -11.79
CA GLU A 426 -17.27 -17.26 -13.15
C GLU A 426 -15.84 -17.05 -13.68
N LYS A 427 -14.88 -17.79 -13.13
CA LYS A 427 -13.43 -17.65 -13.39
C LYS A 427 -13.04 -17.78 -14.86
N ASP A 428 -13.76 -18.58 -15.63
CA ASP A 428 -13.50 -18.79 -17.06
C ASP A 428 -13.80 -17.55 -17.92
N LYS A 429 -14.51 -16.55 -17.36
CA LYS A 429 -14.80 -15.26 -18.00
C LYS A 429 -13.86 -14.13 -17.55
N GLU A 430 -12.98 -14.40 -16.59
CA GLU A 430 -12.02 -13.43 -16.07
C GLU A 430 -10.65 -13.65 -16.74
N PRO A 431 -9.79 -12.61 -16.81
CA PRO A 431 -8.38 -12.80 -17.14
C PRO A 431 -7.74 -13.86 -16.24
N LEU A 432 -6.73 -14.57 -16.77
CA LEU A 432 -6.00 -15.57 -15.98
C LEU A 432 -5.40 -14.90 -14.72
N ALA A 433 -5.70 -15.47 -13.57
CA ALA A 433 -5.23 -15.03 -12.25
C ALA A 433 -4.58 -16.22 -11.53
N ILE A 434 -3.87 -16.03 -10.41
CA ILE A 434 -3.24 -17.15 -9.68
C ILE A 434 -4.25 -18.13 -9.09
N GLY A 435 -5.52 -17.75 -8.96
CA GLY A 435 -6.55 -18.58 -8.34
C GLY A 435 -7.39 -17.76 -7.37
N GLY A 436 -7.85 -18.42 -6.30
CA GLY A 436 -8.67 -17.79 -5.28
C GLY A 436 -10.02 -17.29 -5.78
N TYR A 437 -10.72 -16.57 -4.89
CA TYR A 437 -11.89 -15.75 -5.16
C TYR A 437 -11.88 -14.66 -4.09
N ASN A 438 -11.80 -13.40 -4.52
CA ASN A 438 -11.66 -12.24 -3.67
C ASN A 438 -12.46 -11.07 -4.27
N PRO A 439 -13.81 -11.12 -4.17
CA PRO A 439 -14.70 -10.07 -4.64
C PRO A 439 -14.55 -8.78 -3.83
N LEU A 440 -15.11 -7.69 -4.36
CA LEU A 440 -15.10 -6.38 -3.71
C LEU A 440 -15.73 -6.39 -2.31
N GLU A 441 -16.80 -7.17 -2.13
CA GLU A 441 -17.54 -7.29 -0.88
C GLU A 441 -16.66 -7.85 0.25
N ASP A 442 -15.85 -8.87 -0.04
CA ASP A 442 -14.98 -9.50 0.97
C ASP A 442 -13.87 -8.54 1.41
N VAL A 443 -13.32 -7.74 0.49
CA VAL A 443 -12.36 -6.67 0.82
C VAL A 443 -13.02 -5.62 1.72
N TYR A 444 -14.26 -5.21 1.42
CA TYR A 444 -14.98 -4.21 2.20
C TYR A 444 -15.36 -4.70 3.60
N ALA A 445 -15.75 -5.96 3.71
CA ALA A 445 -16.15 -6.62 4.95
C ALA A 445 -14.96 -6.87 5.91
N TYR A 446 -13.72 -6.73 5.42
CA TYR A 446 -12.52 -7.05 6.19
C TYR A 446 -12.39 -6.22 7.47
N GLU A 447 -12.02 -6.88 8.57
CA GLU A 447 -11.63 -6.23 9.82
C GLU A 447 -10.16 -6.55 10.14
N PRO A 448 -9.23 -5.57 10.02
CA PRO A 448 -7.81 -5.80 10.25
C PRO A 448 -7.43 -6.19 11.67
N VAL A 449 -8.23 -5.81 12.68
CA VAL A 449 -7.96 -6.16 14.09
C VAL A 449 -8.70 -7.45 14.43
N PRO A 450 -8.01 -8.58 14.66
CA PRO A 450 -8.67 -9.82 15.08
C PRO A 450 -9.40 -9.63 16.41
N GLU A 451 -10.63 -10.16 16.51
CA GLU A 451 -11.46 -10.04 17.70
C GLU A 451 -10.83 -10.68 18.94
N GLU A 452 -9.90 -11.62 18.76
CA GLU A 452 -9.20 -12.30 19.84
C GLU A 452 -8.06 -11.48 20.48
N LEU A 453 -7.73 -10.31 19.92
CA LEU A 453 -6.74 -9.41 20.50
C LEU A 453 -7.40 -8.45 21.49
N ASN A 454 -6.81 -8.29 22.67
CA ASN A 454 -7.24 -7.24 23.60
C ASN A 454 -6.77 -5.85 23.13
N THR A 455 -7.23 -4.78 23.78
CA THR A 455 -6.92 -3.39 23.38
C THR A 455 -5.42 -3.08 23.32
N VAL A 456 -4.60 -3.67 24.20
CA VAL A 456 -3.15 -3.45 24.21
C VAL A 456 -2.51 -4.18 23.03
N GLU A 457 -2.87 -5.43 22.80
CA GLU A 457 -2.37 -6.22 21.67
C GLU A 457 -2.80 -5.62 20.33
N ALA A 458 -4.05 -5.16 20.22
CA ALA A 458 -4.58 -4.49 19.03
C ALA A 458 -3.82 -3.21 18.67
N SER A 459 -3.18 -2.53 19.64
CA SER A 459 -2.36 -1.34 19.36
C SER A 459 -1.08 -1.62 18.58
N TYR A 460 -0.67 -2.89 18.49
CA TYR A 460 0.46 -3.32 17.65
C TYR A 460 0.05 -3.57 16.19
N ILE A 461 -1.25 -3.58 15.87
CA ILE A 461 -1.72 -3.67 14.49
C ILE A 461 -1.61 -2.28 13.84
N LEU A 462 -0.58 -2.08 13.01
CA LEU A 462 -0.34 -0.79 12.33
C LEU A 462 -1.43 -0.50 11.29
N GLY A 463 -1.99 -1.55 10.69
CA GLY A 463 -3.02 -1.49 9.66
C GLY A 463 -2.97 -2.73 8.75
N ALA A 464 -3.37 -2.55 7.49
CA ALA A 464 -3.38 -3.62 6.49
C ALA A 464 -2.83 -3.14 5.15
N GLN A 465 -2.64 -4.09 4.23
CA GLN A 465 -2.14 -3.81 2.89
C GLN A 465 -2.73 -4.78 1.86
N GLY A 466 -3.11 -4.24 0.69
CA GLY A 466 -3.50 -5.04 -0.47
C GLY A 466 -2.26 -5.40 -1.29
N ASN A 467 -2.09 -6.68 -1.59
CA ASN A 467 -0.91 -7.21 -2.27
C ASN A 467 -1.26 -7.57 -3.71
N VAL A 468 -0.54 -7.01 -4.69
CA VAL A 468 -0.65 -7.35 -6.11
C VAL A 468 0.59 -8.12 -6.56
N TRP A 469 0.54 -9.45 -6.53
CA TRP A 469 1.53 -10.33 -7.16
C TRP A 469 1.29 -10.43 -8.67
N THR A 470 2.34 -10.57 -9.47
CA THR A 470 2.24 -10.30 -10.93
C THR A 470 2.60 -11.45 -11.84
N GLU A 471 2.62 -12.70 -11.38
CA GLU A 471 2.88 -13.88 -12.23
C GLU A 471 1.98 -13.92 -13.48
N TYR A 472 0.71 -13.51 -13.32
CA TYR A 472 -0.30 -13.51 -14.39
C TYR A 472 -0.76 -12.10 -14.80
N ILE A 473 -0.02 -11.06 -14.39
CA ILE A 473 -0.37 -9.65 -14.61
C ILE A 473 0.74 -8.96 -15.44
N PRO A 474 0.86 -9.27 -16.75
CA PRO A 474 2.04 -8.86 -17.53
C PRO A 474 2.04 -7.40 -18.00
N VAL A 475 0.91 -6.69 -17.86
CA VAL A 475 0.74 -5.32 -18.36
C VAL A 475 0.02 -4.46 -17.33
N PHE A 476 0.33 -3.16 -17.29
CA PHE A 476 -0.18 -2.28 -16.25
C PHE A 476 -1.70 -2.13 -16.29
N SER A 477 -2.35 -2.15 -17.46
CA SER A 477 -3.83 -2.15 -17.52
C SER A 477 -4.45 -3.35 -16.80
N HIS A 478 -3.74 -4.49 -16.71
CA HIS A 478 -4.18 -5.62 -15.91
C HIS A 478 -3.95 -5.37 -14.41
N VAL A 479 -2.86 -4.69 -14.02
CA VAL A 479 -2.66 -4.21 -12.64
C VAL A 479 -3.83 -3.32 -12.21
N GLU A 480 -4.23 -2.36 -13.06
CA GLU A 480 -5.36 -1.49 -12.77
C GLU A 480 -6.67 -2.29 -12.62
N TYR A 481 -6.94 -3.23 -13.52
CA TYR A 481 -8.09 -4.14 -13.42
C TYR A 481 -8.12 -4.94 -12.11
N MET A 482 -6.96 -5.43 -11.66
CA MET A 482 -6.85 -6.25 -10.45
C MET A 482 -6.88 -5.40 -9.18
N ALA A 483 -6.27 -4.21 -9.17
CA ALA A 483 -6.23 -3.34 -8.01
C ALA A 483 -7.52 -2.53 -7.80
N LEU A 484 -8.21 -2.14 -8.89
CA LEU A 484 -9.38 -1.26 -8.82
C LEU A 484 -10.67 -2.01 -9.21
N PRO A 485 -11.76 -1.88 -8.42
CA PRO A 485 -11.95 -0.93 -7.31
C PRO A 485 -11.63 -1.47 -5.90
N ARG A 486 -10.98 -2.64 -5.77
CA ARG A 486 -10.69 -3.23 -4.44
C ARG A 486 -9.80 -2.34 -3.55
N MET A 487 -8.88 -1.57 -4.12
CA MET A 487 -8.10 -0.54 -3.41
C MET A 487 -9.01 0.51 -2.75
N ALA A 488 -10.11 0.90 -3.41
CA ALA A 488 -11.07 1.85 -2.86
C ALA A 488 -11.81 1.26 -1.65
N ALA A 489 -12.23 -0.02 -1.73
CA ALA A 489 -12.84 -0.71 -0.59
C ALA A 489 -11.87 -0.84 0.58
N LEU A 490 -10.64 -1.29 0.33
CA LEU A 490 -9.61 -1.40 1.37
C LEU A 490 -9.28 -0.04 1.99
N SER A 491 -9.27 1.03 1.19
CA SER A 491 -9.06 2.38 1.73
C SER A 491 -10.12 2.78 2.76
N GLU A 492 -11.38 2.41 2.54
CA GLU A 492 -12.46 2.68 3.49
C GLU A 492 -12.34 1.82 4.75
N VAL A 493 -11.93 0.56 4.61
CA VAL A 493 -11.57 -0.29 5.76
C VAL A 493 -10.48 0.33 6.62
N LEU A 494 -9.48 0.96 6.00
CA LEU A 494 -8.29 1.44 6.69
C LEU A 494 -8.35 2.90 7.15
N TRP A 495 -9.29 3.67 6.59
CA TRP A 495 -9.48 5.07 6.93
C TRP A 495 -10.68 5.29 7.84
N SER A 496 -11.85 4.75 7.47
CA SER A 496 -13.11 5.08 8.13
C SER A 496 -13.31 4.32 9.44
N PRO A 497 -14.07 4.89 10.41
CA PRO A 497 -14.48 4.14 11.59
C PRO A 497 -15.29 2.91 11.21
N ALA A 498 -15.00 1.76 11.82
CA ALA A 498 -15.67 0.50 11.52
C ALA A 498 -17.21 0.59 11.62
N THR A 499 -17.71 1.38 12.58
CA THR A 499 -19.13 1.57 12.88
C THR A 499 -19.90 2.38 11.82
N LEU A 500 -19.19 3.08 10.93
CA LEU A 500 -19.79 3.86 9.84
C LEU A 500 -19.78 3.13 8.49
N ARG A 501 -19.12 1.98 8.40
CA ARG A 501 -19.04 1.21 7.16
C ARG A 501 -20.37 0.55 6.83
N ASN A 502 -20.81 0.70 5.59
CA ASN A 502 -22.00 0.09 5.03
C ASN A 502 -21.79 -0.16 3.53
N TYR A 503 -21.85 -1.43 3.13
CA TYR A 503 -21.46 -1.86 1.78
C TYR A 503 -22.34 -1.26 0.68
N ASP A 504 -23.68 -1.30 0.84
CA ASP A 504 -24.61 -0.73 -0.15
C ASP A 504 -24.37 0.76 -0.38
N ASN A 505 -24.15 1.49 0.70
CA ASN A 505 -23.87 2.92 0.66
C ASN A 505 -22.48 3.22 0.08
N PHE A 506 -21.47 2.38 0.37
CA PHE A 506 -20.16 2.43 -0.30
C PHE A 506 -20.28 2.23 -1.81
N LEU A 507 -21.05 1.23 -2.27
CA LEU A 507 -21.26 0.98 -3.70
C LEU A 507 -21.90 2.18 -4.40
N GLN A 508 -22.84 2.86 -3.76
CA GLN A 508 -23.45 4.08 -4.30
C GLN A 508 -22.42 5.20 -4.50
N ARG A 509 -21.57 5.47 -3.50
CA ARG A 509 -20.51 6.49 -3.61
C ARG A 509 -19.46 6.09 -4.65
N LEU A 510 -19.04 4.83 -4.64
CA LEU A 510 -18.05 4.28 -5.56
C LEU A 510 -18.50 4.41 -7.02
N ARG A 511 -19.78 4.14 -7.33
CA ARG A 511 -20.34 4.28 -8.69
C ARG A 511 -20.25 5.71 -9.24
N ILE A 512 -20.29 6.71 -8.37
CA ILE A 512 -20.10 8.11 -8.77
C ILE A 512 -18.60 8.42 -8.92
N GLN A 513 -17.78 7.97 -7.96
CA GLN A 513 -16.33 8.22 -7.94
C GLN A 513 -15.61 7.60 -9.15
N ILE A 514 -16.01 6.40 -9.57
CA ILE A 514 -15.41 5.66 -10.69
C ILE A 514 -15.57 6.39 -12.03
N LYS A 515 -16.57 7.26 -12.19
CA LYS A 515 -16.68 8.07 -13.41
C LYS A 515 -15.47 8.98 -13.65
N GLN A 516 -14.76 9.37 -12.58
CA GLN A 516 -13.52 10.12 -12.71
C GLN A 516 -12.36 9.24 -13.21
N LEU A 517 -12.36 7.95 -12.83
CA LEU A 517 -11.44 6.97 -13.38
C LEU A 517 -11.71 6.70 -14.86
N ASP A 518 -12.98 6.58 -15.26
CA ASP A 518 -13.40 6.45 -16.66
C ASP A 518 -12.85 7.60 -17.51
N LYS A 519 -13.01 8.85 -17.06
CA LYS A 519 -12.50 10.04 -17.74
C LYS A 519 -10.99 10.08 -17.86
N SER A 520 -10.29 9.47 -16.90
CA SER A 520 -8.83 9.40 -16.87
C SER A 520 -8.28 8.19 -17.65
N GLY A 521 -9.15 7.38 -18.26
CA GLY A 521 -8.77 6.22 -19.06
C GLY A 521 -8.21 5.06 -18.24
N VAL A 522 -8.48 5.01 -16.94
CA VAL A 522 -8.01 3.96 -16.03
C VAL A 522 -8.80 2.68 -16.28
N ASN A 523 -8.12 1.55 -16.47
CA ASN A 523 -8.80 0.26 -16.56
C ASN A 523 -9.21 -0.23 -15.16
N TYR A 524 -10.42 -0.73 -14.98
CA TYR A 524 -10.86 -1.29 -13.69
C TYR A 524 -11.89 -2.39 -13.94
N ARG A 525 -12.05 -3.29 -12.96
CA ARG A 525 -13.03 -4.38 -13.07
C ARG A 525 -14.46 -3.83 -12.92
N LYS A 526 -15.29 -4.04 -13.94
CA LYS A 526 -16.72 -3.64 -13.96
C LYS A 526 -17.60 -4.71 -13.31
N GLY A 527 -18.86 -4.37 -13.00
CA GLY A 527 -19.85 -5.34 -12.51
C GLY A 527 -19.69 -5.70 -11.03
N PHE A 528 -19.59 -4.68 -10.18
CA PHE A 528 -19.57 -4.79 -8.71
C PHE A 528 -20.82 -4.16 -8.07
#